data_AF-A0A8H7QI18-F1
#
_entry.id   AF-A0A8H7QI18-F1
#
_cell.length_a   1.000
_cell.length_b   1.000
_cell.length_c   1.000
_cell.angle_alpha   90.00
_cell.angle_beta   90.00
_cell.angle_gamma   90.00
#
_symmetry.space_group_name_H-M   'P 1'
#
loop_
_entity.id
_entity.type
_entity.pdbx_description
1 polymer ?
#
loop_
_entity_poly.entity_id
_entity_poly.type
_entity_poly.pdbx_seq_one_letter_code
_entity_poly.pdbx_strand_id
1 'polypeptide(L)' 'MAEGLKIDPAIERWAHLRENTHLYFKWNQRNTRRSLFWGIVIPVGLTVISYGTDRKWNFAAAQTKEDLTPTKA' A
#
# COMPACT_ATOMS: atom_id res chain seq x y z
N MET A 1 20.20 20.00 30.94
CA MET A 1 20.30 18.58 30.54
C MET A 1 19.38 17.83 31.48
N ALA A 2 18.28 17.24 30.97
CA ALA A 2 17.17 16.78 31.80
C ALA A 2 17.64 15.86 32.94
N GLU A 3 17.45 16.32 34.17
CA GLU A 3 17.83 15.65 35.41
C GLU A 3 16.89 14.44 35.63
N GLY A 4 17.26 13.27 35.10
CA GLY A 4 16.50 12.03 35.27
C GLY A 4 16.54 11.02 34.13
N LEU A 5 17.00 11.40 32.92
CA LEU A 5 17.09 10.47 31.80
C LEU A 5 18.39 9.66 31.90
N LYS A 6 18.27 8.35 32.19
CA LYS A 6 19.38 7.41 32.03
C LYS A 6 19.57 7.13 30.54
N ILE A 7 20.68 7.62 30.00
CA ILE A 7 21.07 7.38 28.61
C ILE A 7 21.63 5.95 28.51
N ASP A 8 20.95 5.11 27.72
CA ASP A 8 21.47 3.80 27.33
C ASP A 8 22.18 3.92 25.97
N PRO A 9 23.52 3.70 25.92
CA PRO A 9 24.26 3.80 24.66
C PRO A 9 23.79 2.77 23.61
N ALA A 10 23.15 1.66 23.99
CA ALA A 10 22.60 0.71 23.04
C ALA A 10 21.38 1.27 22.29
N ILE A 11 20.49 1.96 23.02
CA ILE A 11 19.29 2.58 22.44
C ILE A 11 19.68 3.72 21.51
N GLU A 12 20.65 4.56 21.92
CA GLU A 12 21.14 5.66 21.08
C GLU A 12 21.76 5.15 19.78
N ARG A 13 22.59 4.09 19.84
CA ARG A 13 23.18 3.50 18.63
C ARG A 13 22.12 2.92 17.70
N TRP A 14 21.09 2.27 18.24
CA TRP A 14 20.00 1.75 17.42
C TRP A 14 19.18 2.86 16.76
N ALA A 15 18.84 3.91 17.51
CA ALA A 15 18.17 5.08 16.97
C ALA A 15 19.01 5.72 15.86
N HIS A 16 20.30 5.94 16.12
CA HIS A 16 21.24 6.48 15.14
C HIS A 16 21.35 5.61 13.88
N LEU A 17 21.40 4.28 14.01
CA LEU A 17 21.43 3.38 12.85
C LEU A 17 20.16 3.48 12.01
N ARG A 18 18.98 3.55 12.65
CA ARG A 18 17.69 3.64 11.96
C ARG A 18 17.55 4.98 11.22
N GLU A 19 17.92 6.07 11.85
CA GLU A 19 17.86 7.42 11.27
C GLU A 19 18.85 7.56 10.10
N ASN A 20 20.05 6.99 10.24
CA ASN A 20 21.11 7.05 9.23
C ASN A 20 21.11 5.87 8.25
N THR A 21 20.03 5.09 8.18
CA THR A 21 19.95 3.90 7.29
C THR A 21 20.18 4.27 5.82
N HIS A 22 19.79 5.49 5.42
CA HIS A 22 19.97 5.99 4.05
C HIS A 22 21.46 6.13 3.64
N LEU A 23 22.36 6.41 4.58
CA LEU A 23 23.80 6.52 4.31
C LEU A 23 24.42 5.17 3.94
N TYR A 24 23.88 4.08 4.47
CA TYR A 24 24.38 2.72 4.27
C TYR A 24 23.59 1.94 3.22
N PHE A 25 22.59 2.57 2.60
CA PHE A 25 21.77 1.93 1.59
C PHE A 25 22.59 1.63 0.32
N LYS A 26 22.39 0.44 -0.24
CA LYS A 26 22.99 0.03 -1.52
C LYS A 26 21.95 -0.59 -2.43
N TRP A 27 22.03 -0.23 -3.71
CA TRP A 27 21.29 -0.88 -4.78
C TRP A 27 21.92 -2.25 -5.06
N ASN A 28 21.27 -3.29 -4.56
CA ASN A 28 21.58 -4.67 -4.88
C ASN A 28 20.35 -5.30 -5.55
N GLN A 29 20.53 -6.48 -6.15
CA GLN A 29 19.45 -7.13 -6.92
C GLN A 29 18.17 -7.33 -6.07
N ARG A 30 18.30 -7.63 -4.78
CA ARG A 30 17.18 -7.82 -3.86
C ARG A 30 16.42 -6.52 -3.59
N ASN A 31 17.14 -5.45 -3.26
CA ASN A 31 16.59 -4.15 -2.92
C ASN A 31 15.96 -3.50 -4.15
N THR A 32 16.65 -3.53 -5.29
CA THR A 32 16.12 -2.99 -6.55
C THR A 32 14.81 -3.67 -6.95
N ARG A 33 14.74 -5.01 -6.89
CA ARG A 33 13.49 -5.74 -7.17
C ARG A 33 12.35 -5.34 -6.24
N ARG A 34 12.62 -5.22 -4.93
CA ARG A 34 11.61 -4.83 -3.95
C ARG A 34 11.14 -3.39 -4.15
N SER A 35 12.06 -2.46 -4.37
CA SER A 35 11.73 -1.06 -4.61
C SER A 35 10.90 -0.88 -5.88
N LEU A 36 11.26 -1.57 -6.97
CA LEU A 36 10.48 -1.52 -8.22
C LEU A 36 9.10 -2.16 -8.05
N PHE A 37 9.01 -3.31 -7.37
CA PHE A 37 7.74 -3.99 -7.17
C PHE A 37 6.77 -3.13 -6.35
N TRP A 38 7.21 -2.67 -5.17
CA TRP A 38 6.34 -1.90 -4.28
C TRP A 38 6.16 -0.45 -4.71
N GLY A 39 7.18 0.17 -5.30
CA GLY A 39 7.15 1.58 -5.71
C GLY A 39 6.48 1.81 -7.07
N ILE A 40 6.48 0.81 -7.96
CA ILE A 40 5.95 0.97 -9.33
C ILE A 40 4.88 -0.06 -9.63
N VAL A 41 5.19 -1.35 -9.52
CA VAL A 41 4.28 -2.42 -9.98
C VAL A 41 2.95 -2.37 -9.22
N ILE A 42 2.97 -2.21 -7.90
CA ILE A 42 1.76 -2.16 -7.10
C ILE A 42 0.93 -0.90 -7.39
N PRO A 43 1.45 0.34 -7.31
CA PRO A 43 0.65 1.54 -7.61
C PRO A 43 0.10 1.54 -9.03
N VAL A 44 0.91 1.18 -10.03
CA VAL A 44 0.46 1.14 -11.44
C VAL A 44 -0.58 0.04 -11.63
N GLY A 45 -0.34 -1.16 -11.11
CA GLY A 45 -1.27 -2.28 -11.20
C GLY A 45 -2.64 -1.94 -10.59
N LEU A 46 -2.65 -1.36 -9.39
CA LEU A 46 -3.88 -0.91 -8.74
C LEU A 46 -4.59 0.19 -9.54
N THR A 47 -3.84 1.14 -10.09
CA THR A 47 -4.38 2.22 -10.91
C THR A 47 -5.07 1.67 -12.16
N VAL A 48 -4.40 0.76 -12.88
CA VAL A 48 -4.94 0.12 -14.09
C VAL A 48 -6.21 -0.67 -13.77
N ILE A 49 -6.19 -1.47 -12.70
CA ILE A 49 -7.37 -2.23 -12.26
C ILE A 49 -8.50 -1.27 -11.91
N SER A 50 -8.22 -0.23 -11.12
CA SER A 50 -9.20 0.77 -10.70
C SER A 50 -9.88 1.40 -11.90
N TYR A 51 -9.12 1.95 -12.86
CA TYR A 51 -9.69 2.54 -14.08
C TYR A 51 -10.44 1.52 -14.95
N GLY A 52 -9.98 0.27 -15.03
CA GLY A 52 -10.67 -0.78 -15.77
C GLY A 52 -11.98 -1.26 -15.13
N THR A 53 -12.13 -1.08 -13.82
CA THR A 53 -13.34 -1.43 -13.06
C THR A 53 -14.24 -0.24 -12.75
N ASP A 54 -13.77 0.98 -12.99
CA ASP A 54 -14.52 2.20 -12.69
C ASP A 54 -15.84 2.22 -13.45
N ARG A 55 -16.95 2.37 -12.71
CA ARG A 55 -18.35 2.35 -13.19
C ARG A 55 -18.78 1.12 -13.98
N LYS A 56 -17.92 0.11 -14.10
CA LYS A 56 -18.23 -1.13 -14.82
C LYS A 56 -19.34 -1.91 -14.14
N TRP A 57 -19.38 -1.83 -12.81
CA TRP A 57 -20.34 -2.55 -11.99
C TRP A 57 -21.24 -1.56 -11.27
N ASN A 58 -22.53 -1.59 -11.60
CA ASN A 58 -23.56 -0.87 -10.87
C ASN A 58 -24.60 -1.88 -10.39
N PHE A 59 -24.56 -2.18 -9.09
CA PHE A 59 -25.49 -3.10 -8.44
C PHE A 59 -26.69 -2.37 -7.80
N ALA A 60 -26.78 -1.05 -7.93
CA ALA A 60 -27.89 -0.29 -7.37
C ALA A 60 -29.17 -0.58 -8.15
N ALA A 61 -30.21 -1.04 -7.44
CA ALA A 61 -31.51 -1.43 -8.00
C ALA A 61 -31.41 -2.45 -9.15
N ALA A 62 -30.36 -3.28 -9.17
CA ALA A 62 -30.22 -4.36 -10.14
C ALA A 62 -31.37 -5.37 -9.94
N GLN A 63 -32.41 -5.25 -10.75
CA GLN A 63 -33.54 -6.16 -10.78
C GLN A 63 -33.23 -7.33 -11.71
N THR A 64 -33.63 -8.53 -11.30
CA THR A 64 -33.62 -9.69 -12.20
C THR A 64 -34.62 -9.44 -13.33
N LYS A 65 -34.41 -9.99 -14.53
CA LYS A 65 -35.33 -9.80 -15.68
C LYS A 65 -36.79 -10.17 -15.32
N GLU A 66 -36.93 -11.11 -14.39
CA GLU A 66 -38.18 -11.62 -13.84
C GLU A 66 -38.94 -10.56 -13.01
N ASP A 67 -38.23 -9.66 -12.33
CA ASP A 67 -38.81 -8.58 -11.53
C ASP A 67 -39.26 -7.39 -12.40
N LEU A 68 -38.61 -7.18 -13.56
CA LEU A 68 -38.89 -6.08 -14.49
C LEU A 68 -40.15 -6.30 -15.33
N THR A 69 -40.46 -7.55 -15.67
CA THR A 69 -41.67 -7.93 -16.39
C THR A 69 -42.47 -8.92 -15.55
N PRO A 70 -43.31 -8.44 -14.61
CA PRO A 70 -44.20 -9.32 -13.89
C PRO A 70 -45.14 -9.97 -14.90
N THR A 71 -44.97 -11.28 -15.12
CA THR A 71 -45.93 -12.07 -15.91
C THR A 71 -47.20 -12.10 -15.07
N LYS A 72 -48.24 -11.39 -15.51
CA LYS A 72 -49.52 -11.33 -14.82
C LYS A 72 -50.08 -12.76 -14.73
N ALA A 73 -50.22 -13.25 -13.50
CA ALA A 73 -50.94 -14.48 -13.19
C ALA A 73 -52.44 -14.31 -13.49
#